data_AF-A0AAP6B154-F1
#
_entry.id   AF-A0AAP6B154-F1
#
_cell.length_a   1.000
_cell.length_b   1.000
_cell.length_c   1.000
_cell.angle_alpha   90.00
_cell.angle_beta   90.00
_cell.angle_gamma   90.00
#
_symmetry.space_group_name_H-M   'P 1'
#
loop_
_entity.id
_entity.type
_entity.pdbx_description
1 polymer ?
#
loop_
_entity_poly.entity_id
_entity_poly.type
_entity_poly.pdbx_seq_one_letter_code
_entity_poly.pdbx_strand_id
1 'polypeptide(L)'
;MEMENTPGRARTPWTIEDVRYLETHYGVKKTREIAAYLNRSATAVRAMAYLVGITTPVAADWSETEIEIIRRDYPAGVALADICARLNGRAPKSVCWMARRFGLKRLGYWSAEEDEILRQYYPSEGVKVSRRLSGRTENAVKLRARELGVKFTGNGRLRLWTAEEWNVLSGNMASGLSALMKLLPGRSRSSVQGAMRRLQKMSAQKSVRQ
;
A
#
# COMPACT_ATOMS: atom_id res chain seq x y z
N MET A 1 49.11 -26.74 -20.95
CA MET A 1 49.46 -26.10 -19.67
C MET A 1 48.24 -26.28 -18.78
N GLU A 2 48.31 -27.27 -17.89
CA GLU A 2 47.20 -27.77 -17.09
C GLU A 2 46.79 -26.71 -16.07
N MET A 3 45.49 -26.39 -16.02
CA MET A 3 44.92 -25.53 -14.97
C MET A 3 44.80 -26.39 -13.71
N GLU A 4 45.84 -26.41 -12.88
CA GLU A 4 45.80 -27.03 -11.56
C GLU A 4 44.66 -26.42 -10.74
N ASN A 5 43.64 -27.25 -10.48
CA ASN A 5 42.54 -26.96 -9.58
C ASN A 5 43.08 -26.96 -8.14
N THR A 6 43.68 -25.85 -7.72
CA THR A 6 44.21 -25.69 -6.36
C THR A 6 43.07 -25.69 -5.35
N PRO A 7 43.05 -26.62 -4.38
CA PRO A 7 41.95 -26.73 -3.42
C PRO A 7 41.81 -25.43 -2.64
N GLY A 8 40.57 -24.89 -2.62
CA GLY A 8 40.28 -23.58 -2.05
C GLY A 8 40.80 -23.41 -0.62
N ARG A 9 41.42 -22.26 -0.33
CA ARG A 9 41.96 -21.86 0.98
C ARG A 9 40.83 -21.48 1.97
N ALA A 10 39.81 -22.33 2.08
CA ALA A 10 38.62 -22.07 2.90
C ALA A 10 38.90 -22.10 4.41
N ARG A 11 40.03 -22.68 4.84
CA ARG A 11 40.40 -22.84 6.26
C ARG A 11 41.80 -22.33 6.64
N THR A 12 42.54 -21.73 5.70
CA THR A 12 43.87 -21.20 6.03
C THR A 12 43.77 -19.84 6.71
N PRO A 13 44.66 -19.52 7.69
CA PRO A 13 44.77 -18.19 8.26
C PRO A 13 45.00 -17.11 7.20
N TRP A 14 44.56 -15.89 7.46
CA TRP A 14 44.84 -14.73 6.60
C TRP A 14 46.29 -14.29 6.79
N THR A 15 47.04 -14.18 5.70
CA THR A 15 48.42 -13.69 5.75
C THR A 15 48.44 -12.16 5.68
N ILE A 16 49.57 -11.57 6.06
CA ILE A 16 49.79 -10.12 5.92
C ILE A 16 49.69 -9.69 4.44
N GLU A 17 50.13 -10.55 3.51
CA GLU A 17 50.02 -10.30 2.07
C GLU A 17 48.56 -10.30 1.59
N ASP A 18 47.73 -11.24 2.09
CA ASP A 18 46.30 -11.27 1.78
C ASP A 18 45.62 -9.96 2.21
N VAL A 19 45.99 -9.44 3.39
CA VAL A 19 45.44 -8.19 3.95
C VAL A 19 45.92 -6.97 3.16
N ARG A 20 47.20 -6.89 2.79
CA ARG A 20 47.71 -5.79 1.95
C ARG A 20 47.07 -5.76 0.56
N TYR A 21 46.85 -6.94 -0.02
CA TYR A 21 46.17 -7.06 -1.31
C TYR A 21 44.71 -6.59 -1.20
N LEU A 22 44.03 -6.97 -0.12
CA LEU A 22 42.70 -6.45 0.23
C LEU A 22 42.71 -4.92 0.36
N GLU A 23 43.59 -4.33 1.17
CA GLU A 23 43.67 -2.87 1.39
C GLU A 23 43.87 -2.09 0.09
N THR A 24 44.67 -2.64 -0.83
CA THR A 24 45.01 -1.96 -2.09
C THR A 24 43.90 -2.07 -3.15
N HIS A 25 43.16 -3.19 -3.17
CA HIS A 25 42.28 -3.51 -4.29
C HIS A 25 40.79 -3.52 -3.95
N TYR A 26 40.43 -3.60 -2.67
CA TYR A 26 39.04 -3.62 -2.25
C TYR A 26 38.40 -2.25 -2.45
N GLY A 27 37.30 -2.20 -3.22
CA GLY A 27 36.66 -0.95 -3.68
C GLY A 27 37.09 -0.50 -5.08
N VAL A 28 38.25 -0.96 -5.57
CA VAL A 28 38.73 -0.72 -6.94
C VAL A 28 38.36 -1.89 -7.87
N LYS A 29 38.58 -3.13 -7.41
CA LYS A 29 38.23 -4.35 -8.13
C LYS A 29 36.92 -4.94 -7.64
N LYS A 30 36.23 -5.69 -8.49
CA LYS A 30 35.04 -6.45 -8.07
C LYS A 30 35.44 -7.48 -7.02
N THR A 31 34.66 -7.60 -5.95
CA THR A 31 34.93 -8.54 -4.84
C THR A 31 35.14 -9.99 -5.29
N ARG A 32 34.49 -10.41 -6.39
CA ARG A 32 34.66 -11.76 -6.97
C ARG A 32 36.04 -11.97 -7.60
N GLU A 33 36.63 -10.94 -8.18
CA GLU A 33 37.97 -10.99 -8.77
C GLU A 33 39.03 -11.08 -7.67
N ILE A 34 38.87 -10.30 -6.60
CA ILE A 34 39.71 -10.38 -5.41
C ILE A 34 39.59 -11.76 -4.76
N ALA A 35 38.38 -12.31 -4.69
CA ALA A 35 38.12 -13.65 -4.17
C ALA A 35 38.80 -14.76 -5.00
N ALA A 36 38.78 -14.64 -6.33
CA ALA A 36 39.48 -15.55 -7.22
C ALA A 36 41.00 -15.47 -7.04
N TYR A 37 41.56 -14.26 -6.92
CA TYR A 37 43.00 -14.05 -6.70
C TYR A 37 43.47 -14.64 -5.37
N LEU A 38 42.71 -14.44 -4.30
CA LEU A 38 43.04 -14.94 -2.95
C LEU A 38 42.64 -16.42 -2.73
N ASN A 39 42.09 -17.07 -3.76
CA ASN A 39 41.51 -18.42 -3.69
C ASN A 39 40.55 -18.62 -2.49
N ARG A 40 39.67 -17.64 -2.26
CA ARG A 40 38.69 -17.60 -1.17
C ARG A 40 37.30 -17.27 -1.68
N SER A 41 36.28 -17.49 -0.84
CA SER A 41 34.92 -17.09 -1.18
C SER A 41 34.75 -15.57 -1.08
N ALA A 42 33.90 -14.99 -1.93
CA ALA A 42 33.57 -13.57 -1.86
C ALA A 42 32.95 -13.16 -0.52
N THR A 43 32.33 -14.10 0.21
CA THR A 43 31.85 -13.89 1.58
C THR A 43 33.00 -13.75 2.57
N ALA A 44 34.04 -14.59 2.49
CA ALA A 44 35.22 -14.48 3.36
C ALA A 44 35.99 -13.17 3.11
N VAL A 45 36.13 -12.76 1.85
CA VAL A 45 36.75 -11.48 1.47
C VAL A 45 36.00 -10.28 2.06
N ARG A 46 34.65 -10.28 2.01
CA ARG A 46 33.84 -9.23 2.65
C ARG A 46 33.99 -9.22 4.16
N ALA A 47 33.98 -10.40 4.80
CA ALA A 47 34.13 -10.52 6.24
C ALA A 47 35.48 -9.99 6.72
N MET A 48 36.56 -10.24 5.97
CA MET A 48 37.86 -9.68 6.30
C MET A 48 37.99 -8.20 6.03
N ALA A 49 37.49 -7.71 4.90
CA ALA A 49 37.51 -6.27 4.62
C ALA A 49 36.78 -5.46 5.71
N TYR A 50 35.74 -6.06 6.32
CA TYR A 50 35.12 -5.55 7.53
C TYR A 50 36.04 -5.64 8.76
N LEU A 51 36.63 -6.82 9.02
CA LEU A 51 37.50 -7.04 10.18
C LEU A 51 38.73 -6.13 10.22
N VAL A 52 39.32 -5.87 9.04
CA VAL A 52 40.51 -5.01 8.90
C VAL A 52 40.15 -3.53 8.68
N GLY A 53 38.87 -3.17 8.75
CA GLY A 53 38.42 -1.78 8.70
C GLY A 53 38.46 -1.10 7.33
N ILE A 54 38.64 -1.86 6.24
CA ILE A 54 38.62 -1.33 4.86
C ILE A 54 37.20 -0.87 4.49
N THR A 55 36.18 -1.63 4.90
CA THR A 55 34.78 -1.19 4.74
C THR A 55 34.28 -0.56 6.01
N THR A 56 33.56 0.55 5.87
CA THR A 56 32.66 1.00 6.93
C THR A 56 31.62 -0.10 7.22
N PRO A 57 31.21 -0.28 8.48
CA PRO A 57 30.13 -1.21 8.80
C PRO A 57 28.93 -0.92 7.90
N VAL A 58 28.48 -1.93 7.15
CA VAL A 58 27.22 -1.84 6.38
C VAL A 58 26.04 -1.53 7.32
N ALA A 59 26.22 -1.82 8.62
CA ALA A 59 25.41 -1.33 9.71
C ALA A 59 26.15 -0.21 10.47
N ALA A 60 26.15 1.02 9.93
CA ALA A 60 26.20 2.16 10.83
C ALA A 60 24.96 2.05 11.73
N ASP A 61 25.18 1.90 13.03
CA ASP A 61 24.12 1.98 14.02
C ASP A 61 23.24 3.20 13.72
N TRP A 62 21.94 3.04 13.90
CA TRP A 62 21.01 4.14 13.66
C TRP A 62 21.32 5.25 14.65
N SER A 63 21.71 6.42 14.15
CA SER A 63 22.00 7.55 15.03
C SER A 63 20.72 8.05 15.67
N GLU A 64 20.83 8.73 16.82
CA GLU A 64 19.65 9.34 17.45
C GLU A 64 18.97 10.33 16.50
N THR A 65 19.73 11.05 15.67
CA THR A 65 19.19 11.96 14.65
C THR A 65 18.40 11.25 13.56
N GLU A 66 18.83 10.07 13.11
CA GLU A 66 18.10 9.25 12.14
C GLU A 66 16.83 8.64 12.75
N ILE A 67 16.92 8.23 14.02
CA ILE A 67 15.78 7.72 14.79
C ILE A 67 14.74 8.83 14.99
N GLU A 68 15.16 10.05 15.31
CA GLU A 68 14.30 11.24 15.46
C GLU A 68 13.52 11.52 14.16
N ILE A 69 14.21 11.47 13.01
CA ILE A 69 13.58 11.62 11.69
C ILE A 69 12.50 10.55 11.47
N ILE A 70 12.79 9.28 11.81
CA ILE A 70 11.80 8.21 11.67
C ILE A 70 10.62 8.41 12.64
N ARG A 71 10.89 8.75 13.90
CA ARG A 71 9.84 8.98 14.92
C ARG A 71 8.90 10.11 14.53
N ARG A 72 9.42 11.16 13.88
CA ARG A 72 8.64 12.31 13.41
C ARG A 72 7.92 12.04 12.09
N ASP A 73 8.67 11.66 11.05
CA ASP A 73 8.17 11.68 9.66
C ASP A 73 7.37 10.42 9.30
N TYR A 74 7.71 9.28 9.89
CA TYR A 74 7.07 8.00 9.57
C TYR A 74 5.59 7.94 10.00
N PRO A 75 5.20 8.34 11.24
CA PRO A 75 3.79 8.43 11.61
C PRO A 75 3.07 9.63 10.98
N ALA A 76 3.78 10.71 10.65
CA ALA A 76 3.21 11.90 9.99
C ALA A 76 2.81 11.68 8.52
N GLY A 77 3.02 10.49 7.96
CA GLY A 77 2.58 10.15 6.60
C GLY A 77 3.46 10.71 5.49
N VAL A 78 4.65 11.23 5.82
CA VAL A 78 5.63 11.71 4.83
C VAL A 78 6.00 10.59 3.86
N ALA A 79 6.26 10.95 2.59
CA ALA A 79 6.61 9.96 1.58
C ALA A 79 7.91 9.24 1.96
N LEU A 80 7.92 7.92 1.82
CA LEU A 80 9.06 7.11 2.25
C LEU A 80 10.35 7.45 1.49
N ALA A 81 10.24 7.93 0.23
CA ALA A 81 11.38 8.41 -0.54
C ALA A 81 12.04 9.63 0.13
N ASP A 82 11.25 10.59 0.61
CA ASP A 82 11.75 11.79 1.29
C ASP A 82 12.40 11.43 2.63
N ILE A 83 11.79 10.50 3.37
CA ILE A 83 12.37 9.96 4.60
C ILE A 83 13.73 9.30 4.28
N CYS A 84 13.80 8.46 3.24
CA CYS A 84 15.06 7.81 2.85
C CYS A 84 16.13 8.81 2.42
N ALA A 85 15.76 9.87 1.69
CA ALA A 85 16.68 10.93 1.28
C ALA A 85 17.29 11.67 2.50
N ARG A 86 16.48 11.95 3.53
CA ARG A 86 16.95 12.57 4.79
C ARG A 86 17.80 11.63 5.64
N LEU A 87 17.70 10.32 5.42
CA LEU A 87 18.47 9.29 6.08
C LEU A 87 19.67 8.85 5.22
N ASN A 88 20.30 9.79 4.51
CA ASN A 88 21.46 9.55 3.65
C ASN A 88 21.26 8.41 2.61
N GLY A 89 20.04 8.24 2.12
CA GLY A 89 19.71 7.21 1.15
C GLY A 89 19.56 5.79 1.72
N ARG A 90 19.33 5.64 3.04
CA ARG A 90 19.02 4.34 3.64
C ARG A 90 17.88 3.65 2.90
N ALA A 91 18.00 2.33 2.74
CA ALA A 91 17.04 1.56 1.98
C ALA A 91 15.62 1.66 2.58
N PRO A 92 14.55 1.78 1.78
CA PRO A 92 13.17 1.84 2.29
C PRO A 92 12.81 0.67 3.22
N LYS A 93 13.36 -0.52 2.92
CA LYS A 93 13.16 -1.73 3.74
C LYS A 93 13.80 -1.59 5.14
N SER A 94 14.96 -0.96 5.26
CA SER A 94 15.61 -0.74 6.57
C SER A 94 14.86 0.31 7.39
N VAL A 95 14.34 1.37 6.75
CA VAL A 95 13.48 2.38 7.40
C VAL A 95 12.20 1.73 7.94
N CYS A 96 11.52 0.91 7.14
CA CYS A 96 10.32 0.19 7.58
C CYS A 96 10.62 -0.82 8.70
N TRP A 97 11.75 -1.52 8.64
CA TRP A 97 12.17 -2.41 9.71
C TRP A 97 12.40 -1.64 11.01
N MET A 98 13.07 -0.48 10.92
CA MET A 98 13.35 0.34 12.08
C MET A 98 12.09 0.94 12.69
N ALA A 99 11.18 1.44 11.86
CA ALA A 99 9.88 1.91 12.32
C ALA A 99 9.09 0.82 13.07
N ARG A 100 9.09 -0.43 12.56
CA ARG A 100 8.47 -1.57 13.25
C ARG A 100 9.11 -1.86 14.60
N ARG A 101 10.44 -1.77 14.69
CA ARG A 101 11.18 -1.96 15.95
C ARG A 101 10.74 -0.97 17.03
N PHE A 102 10.42 0.27 16.65
CA PHE A 102 9.87 1.29 17.54
C PHE A 102 8.33 1.27 17.65
N GLY A 103 7.66 0.25 17.11
CA GLY A 103 6.20 0.15 17.11
C GLY A 103 5.49 1.22 16.29
N LEU A 104 6.23 1.98 15.47
CA LEU A 104 5.69 3.04 14.64
C LEU A 104 4.89 2.45 13.49
N LYS A 105 3.65 2.90 13.37
CA LYS A 105 2.77 2.54 12.26
C LYS A 105 2.77 3.69 11.26
N ARG A 106 3.06 3.36 10.01
CA ARG A 106 2.82 4.30 8.91
C ARG A 106 1.32 4.35 8.70
N LEU A 107 0.70 5.46 9.06
CA LEU A 107 -0.67 5.74 8.67
C LEU A 107 -0.68 5.73 7.12
N GLY A 108 -1.60 5.06 6.42
CA GLY A 108 -3.01 4.98 6.79
C GLY A 108 -3.65 6.38 6.89
N TYR A 109 -2.88 7.45 6.62
CA TYR A 109 -3.19 8.82 7.02
C TYR A 109 -4.11 9.40 5.99
N TRP A 110 -5.41 9.28 6.20
CA TRP A 110 -6.38 10.04 5.44
C TRP A 110 -6.30 11.48 5.89
N SER A 111 -5.86 12.37 5.01
CA SER A 111 -5.86 13.80 5.31
C SER A 111 -7.30 14.31 5.44
N ALA A 112 -7.48 15.48 6.08
CA ALA A 112 -8.80 16.10 6.19
C ALA A 112 -9.40 16.38 4.80
N GLU A 113 -8.55 16.73 3.84
CA GLU A 113 -8.90 16.93 2.44
C GLU A 113 -9.34 15.62 1.77
N GLU A 114 -8.62 14.52 2.01
CA GLU A 114 -9.00 13.20 1.48
C GLU A 114 -10.33 12.70 2.09
N ASP A 115 -10.57 12.92 3.38
CA ASP A 115 -11.84 12.60 4.04
C ASP A 115 -12.99 13.46 3.50
N GLU A 116 -12.74 14.73 3.21
CA GLU A 116 -13.75 15.61 2.61
C GLU A 116 -14.10 15.19 1.18
N ILE A 117 -13.09 14.78 0.38
CA ILE A 117 -13.31 14.16 -0.93
C ILE A 117 -14.16 12.89 -0.80
N LEU A 118 -13.93 12.06 0.22
CA LEU A 118 -14.75 10.89 0.47
C LEU A 118 -16.20 11.27 0.84
N ARG A 119 -16.41 12.26 1.72
CA ARG A 119 -17.77 12.72 2.07
C ARG A 119 -18.54 13.25 0.87
N GLN A 120 -17.87 14.02 0.01
CA GLN A 120 -18.48 14.68 -1.13
C GLN A 120 -18.77 13.71 -2.30
N TYR A 121 -17.83 12.83 -2.63
CA TYR A 121 -17.87 12.06 -3.88
C TYR A 121 -18.12 10.56 -3.71
N TYR A 122 -17.84 9.97 -2.54
CA TYR A 122 -18.10 8.54 -2.32
C TYR A 122 -19.60 8.17 -2.44
N PRO A 123 -20.59 8.99 -2.02
CA PRO A 123 -22.00 8.65 -2.19
C PRO A 123 -22.42 8.42 -3.66
N SER A 124 -21.87 9.21 -4.59
CA SER A 124 -22.25 9.19 -6.01
C SER A 124 -21.33 8.32 -6.88
N GLU A 125 -20.03 8.30 -6.58
CA GLU A 125 -19.00 7.60 -7.37
C GLU A 125 -18.61 6.24 -6.76
N GLY A 126 -18.86 6.04 -5.47
CA GLY A 126 -18.47 4.84 -4.73
C GLY A 126 -16.96 4.69 -4.69
N VAL A 127 -16.46 3.47 -4.86
CA VAL A 127 -15.01 3.20 -4.86
C VAL A 127 -14.24 3.91 -5.98
N LYS A 128 -14.93 4.43 -7.02
CA LYS A 128 -14.30 5.19 -8.11
C LYS A 128 -13.76 6.55 -7.67
N VAL A 129 -14.12 7.03 -6.48
CA VAL A 129 -13.50 8.21 -5.85
C VAL A 129 -12.00 8.02 -5.63
N SER A 130 -11.49 6.78 -5.65
CA SER A 130 -10.05 6.48 -5.69
C SER A 130 -9.31 7.22 -6.80
N ARG A 131 -9.97 7.54 -7.92
CA ARG A 131 -9.38 8.33 -9.03
C ARG A 131 -9.07 9.78 -8.64
N ARG A 132 -9.71 10.29 -7.58
CA ARG A 132 -9.52 11.64 -7.03
C ARG A 132 -8.50 11.68 -5.89
N LEU A 133 -8.06 10.52 -5.41
CA LEU A 133 -7.21 10.36 -4.24
C LEU A 133 -5.88 9.73 -4.68
N SER A 134 -4.82 10.52 -4.74
CA SER A 134 -3.51 10.05 -5.21
C SER A 134 -2.98 8.94 -4.29
N GLY A 135 -2.78 7.74 -4.84
CA GLY A 135 -2.17 6.61 -4.11
C GLY A 135 -3.12 5.79 -3.23
N ARG A 136 -4.44 6.04 -3.27
CA ARG A 136 -5.44 5.20 -2.55
C ARG A 136 -6.01 4.11 -3.43
N THR A 137 -5.99 2.88 -2.94
CA THR A 137 -6.66 1.76 -3.61
C THR A 137 -8.17 1.80 -3.37
N GLU A 138 -8.95 1.18 -4.26
CA GLU A 138 -10.41 1.05 -4.08
C GLU A 138 -10.78 0.35 -2.77
N ASN A 139 -9.99 -0.63 -2.34
CA ASN A 139 -10.16 -1.29 -1.03
C ASN A 139 -9.88 -0.34 0.13
N ALA A 140 -8.83 0.49 0.06
CA ALA A 140 -8.55 1.48 1.10
C ALA A 140 -9.68 2.51 1.21
N VAL A 141 -10.17 2.99 0.07
CA VAL A 141 -11.34 3.89 -0.04
C VAL A 141 -12.60 3.26 0.57
N LYS A 142 -12.90 2.00 0.23
CA LYS A 142 -14.06 1.28 0.76
C LYS A 142 -13.98 1.10 2.27
N LEU A 143 -12.81 0.76 2.79
CA LEU A 143 -12.56 0.64 4.23
C LEU A 143 -12.73 1.99 4.92
N ARG A 144 -12.15 3.06 4.36
CA ARG A 144 -12.26 4.40 4.94
C ARG A 144 -13.68 4.96 4.90
N ALA A 145 -14.40 4.80 3.79
CA ALA A 145 -15.77 5.24 3.70
C ALA A 145 -16.68 4.53 4.72
N ARG A 146 -16.41 3.25 5.01
CA ARG A 146 -17.07 2.51 6.10
C ARG A 146 -16.74 3.12 7.46
N GLU A 147 -15.48 3.48 7.73
CA GLU A 147 -15.06 4.15 8.97
C GLU A 147 -15.73 5.52 9.13
N LEU A 148 -15.86 6.30 8.05
CA LEU A 148 -16.53 7.60 8.03
C LEU A 148 -18.06 7.52 8.04
N GLY A 149 -18.64 6.32 7.95
CA GLY A 149 -20.10 6.12 7.84
C GLY A 149 -20.70 6.58 6.50
N VAL A 150 -19.88 6.87 5.50
CA VAL A 150 -20.32 7.33 4.18
C VAL A 150 -20.74 6.14 3.34
N LYS A 151 -22.02 6.09 2.98
CA LYS A 151 -22.59 5.01 2.17
C LYS A 151 -22.64 5.41 0.70
N PHE A 152 -22.32 4.47 -0.18
CA PHE A 152 -22.58 4.62 -1.61
C PHE A 152 -24.10 4.59 -1.84
N THR A 153 -24.65 5.72 -2.27
CA THR A 153 -26.09 5.85 -2.56
C THR A 153 -26.40 5.56 -4.03
N GLY A 154 -25.36 5.43 -4.88
CA GLY A 154 -25.44 5.08 -6.29
C GLY A 154 -25.73 6.27 -7.20
N ASN A 155 -25.14 6.30 -8.40
CA ASN A 155 -25.56 7.24 -9.44
C ASN A 155 -26.93 6.83 -10.02
N GLY A 156 -27.66 7.71 -10.70
CA GLY A 156 -29.07 7.51 -11.10
C GLY A 156 -29.45 6.18 -11.77
N ARG A 157 -28.49 5.40 -12.29
CA ARG A 157 -28.68 4.01 -12.78
C ARG A 157 -28.61 2.92 -11.70
N LEU A 158 -27.78 3.10 -10.67
CA LEU A 158 -27.55 2.15 -9.57
C LEU A 158 -28.03 2.69 -8.21
N ARG A 159 -28.67 3.87 -8.18
CA ARG A 159 -29.17 4.50 -6.97
C ARG A 159 -30.13 3.55 -6.23
N LEU A 160 -29.83 3.21 -4.99
CA LEU A 160 -30.72 2.38 -4.17
C LEU A 160 -32.04 3.10 -3.93
N TRP A 161 -33.15 2.36 -3.92
CA TRP A 161 -34.47 2.88 -3.58
C TRP A 161 -34.54 3.14 -2.08
N THR A 162 -34.88 4.37 -1.68
CA THR A 162 -35.03 4.72 -0.25
C THR A 162 -36.37 4.20 0.28
N ALA A 163 -36.53 4.18 1.61
CA ALA A 163 -37.78 3.75 2.24
C ALA A 163 -38.95 4.64 1.81
N GLU A 164 -38.72 5.94 1.68
CA GLU A 164 -39.70 6.93 1.22
C GLU A 164 -40.09 6.66 -0.24
N GLU A 165 -39.13 6.40 -1.12
CA GLU A 165 -39.41 6.08 -2.53
C GLU A 165 -40.18 4.76 -2.67
N TRP A 166 -39.89 3.76 -1.82
CA TRP A 166 -40.67 2.51 -1.77
C TRP A 166 -42.10 2.75 -1.29
N ASN A 167 -42.30 3.59 -0.27
CA ASN A 167 -43.64 3.94 0.23
C ASN A 167 -44.47 4.67 -0.84
N VAL A 168 -43.85 5.62 -1.56
CA VAL A 168 -44.49 6.30 -2.69
C VAL A 168 -44.87 5.29 -3.78
N LEU A 169 -43.96 4.36 -4.11
CA LEU A 169 -44.23 3.32 -5.12
C LEU A 169 -45.39 2.41 -4.71
N SER A 170 -45.38 1.89 -3.47
CA SER A 170 -46.42 0.96 -2.99
C SER A 170 -47.78 1.63 -2.88
N GLY A 171 -47.83 2.88 -2.40
CA GLY A 171 -49.08 3.63 -2.24
C GLY A 171 -49.70 4.10 -3.56
N ASN A 172 -48.92 4.18 -4.64
CA ASN A 172 -49.37 4.72 -5.93
C ASN A 172 -49.30 3.70 -7.08
N MET A 173 -49.26 2.40 -6.78
CA MET A 173 -49.23 1.34 -7.81
C MET A 173 -50.46 1.39 -8.74
N ALA A 174 -51.63 1.75 -8.22
CA ALA A 174 -52.88 1.82 -8.99
C ALA A 174 -52.91 3.01 -9.97
N SER A 175 -52.21 4.09 -9.66
CA SER A 175 -52.18 5.33 -10.46
C SER A 175 -51.36 5.22 -11.74
N GLY A 176 -50.66 4.10 -11.94
CA GLY A 176 -49.91 3.79 -13.14
C GLY A 176 -48.56 4.51 -13.27
N LEU A 177 -47.78 4.10 -14.28
CA LEU A 177 -46.38 4.53 -14.47
C LEU A 177 -46.22 6.04 -14.66
N SER A 178 -47.19 6.69 -15.33
CA SER A 178 -47.14 8.13 -15.61
C SER A 178 -47.23 8.99 -14.34
N ALA A 179 -48.13 8.64 -13.42
CA ALA A 179 -48.25 9.32 -12.13
C ALA A 179 -47.01 9.09 -11.26
N LEU A 180 -46.50 7.85 -11.23
CA LEU A 180 -45.28 7.50 -10.49
C LEU A 180 -44.05 8.26 -10.97
N MET A 181 -43.93 8.52 -12.28
CA MET A 181 -42.83 9.34 -12.82
C MET A 181 -42.87 10.80 -12.33
N LYS A 182 -44.07 11.35 -12.08
CA LYS A 182 -44.21 12.70 -11.51
C LYS A 182 -43.87 12.73 -10.01
N LEU A 183 -44.22 11.67 -9.29
CA LEU A 183 -44.00 11.55 -7.85
C LEU A 183 -42.57 11.14 -7.46
N LEU A 184 -41.76 10.64 -8.40
CA LEU A 184 -40.38 10.21 -8.19
C LEU A 184 -39.40 11.00 -9.10
N PRO A 185 -39.26 12.32 -8.90
CA PRO A 185 -38.34 13.13 -9.69
C PRO A 185 -36.90 12.63 -9.49
N GLY A 186 -36.20 12.37 -10.60
CA GLY A 186 -34.83 11.83 -10.59
C GLY A 186 -34.74 10.30 -10.78
N ARG A 187 -35.86 9.58 -10.87
CA ARG A 187 -35.88 8.17 -11.30
C ARG A 187 -36.22 8.07 -12.79
N SER A 188 -35.43 7.28 -13.52
CA SER A 188 -35.75 7.00 -14.93
C SER A 188 -36.97 6.10 -15.05
N ARG A 189 -37.71 6.21 -16.16
CA ARG A 189 -38.87 5.35 -16.47
C ARG A 189 -38.54 3.86 -16.27
N SER A 190 -37.39 3.42 -16.79
CA SER A 190 -36.91 2.04 -16.67
C SER A 190 -36.61 1.62 -15.23
N SER A 191 -36.15 2.56 -14.38
CA SER A 191 -35.90 2.31 -12.95
C SER A 191 -37.21 2.09 -12.19
N VAL A 192 -38.22 2.95 -12.43
CA VAL A 192 -39.55 2.84 -11.82
C VAL A 192 -40.23 1.54 -12.24
N GLN A 193 -40.24 1.23 -13.54
CA GLN A 193 -40.83 -0.01 -14.05
C GLN A 193 -40.11 -1.27 -13.54
N GLY A 194 -38.78 -1.21 -13.36
CA GLY A 194 -38.01 -2.26 -12.71
C GLY A 194 -38.41 -2.48 -11.24
N ALA A 195 -38.61 -1.40 -10.48
CA ALA A 195 -39.02 -1.47 -9.09
C ALA A 195 -40.46 -1.98 -8.90
N MET A 196 -41.41 -1.56 -9.74
CA MET A 196 -42.78 -2.08 -9.76
C MET A 196 -42.80 -3.62 -9.89
N ARG A 197 -42.01 -4.16 -10.82
CA ARG A 197 -41.88 -5.61 -11.02
C ARG A 197 -41.29 -6.33 -9.81
N ARG A 198 -40.31 -5.73 -9.12
CA ARG A 198 -39.76 -6.31 -7.88
C ARG A 198 -40.81 -6.35 -6.77
N LEU A 199 -41.57 -5.27 -6.61
CA LEU A 199 -42.62 -5.19 -5.60
C LEU A 199 -43.71 -6.26 -5.82
N GLN A 200 -44.15 -6.43 -7.07
CA GLN A 200 -45.10 -7.48 -7.46
C GLN A 200 -44.56 -8.90 -7.19
N LYS A 201 -43.27 -9.14 -7.42
CA LYS A 201 -42.64 -10.44 -7.09
C LYS A 201 -42.57 -10.67 -5.58
N MET A 202 -42.25 -9.63 -4.80
CA MET A 202 -42.16 -9.72 -3.34
C MET A 202 -43.53 -9.96 -2.68
N SER A 203 -44.61 -9.35 -3.20
CA SER A 203 -45.97 -9.63 -2.74
C SER A 203 -46.43 -11.04 -3.10
N ALA A 204 -46.14 -11.50 -4.33
CA ALA A 204 -46.46 -12.86 -4.77
C ALA A 204 -45.75 -13.93 -3.93
N GLN A 205 -44.47 -13.73 -3.58
CA GLN A 205 -43.70 -14.68 -2.75
C GLN A 205 -44.20 -14.75 -1.30
N LYS A 206 -44.76 -13.67 -0.74
CA LYS A 206 -45.38 -13.67 0.59
C LYS A 206 -46.70 -14.45 0.60
N SER A 207 -47.49 -14.35 -0.47
CA SER A 207 -48.77 -15.06 -0.60
C SER A 207 -48.63 -16.58 -0.78
N VAL A 208 -47.45 -17.08 -1.16
CA VAL A 208 -47.17 -18.52 -1.36
C VAL A 208 -46.60 -19.19 -0.11
N ARG A 209 -46.20 -18.40 0.90
CA ARG A 209 -45.60 -18.89 2.17
C ARG A 209 -46.56 -18.84 3.36
N GLN A 210 -47.79 -18.38 3.16
CA GLN A 210 -48.90 -18.46 4.11
C GLN A 210 -49.83 -19.58 3.66
#